data_AF-A0A954KJY9-F1
#
_entry.id   AF-A0A954KJY9-F1
#
_cell.length_a   1.000
_cell.length_b   1.000
_cell.length_c   1.000
_cell.angle_alpha   90.00
_cell.angle_beta   90.00
_cell.angle_gamma   90.00
#
_symmetry.space_group_name_H-M   'P 1'
#
loop_
_entity.id
_entity.type
_entity.pdbx_description
1 polymer ?
#
loop_
_entity_poly.entity_id
_entity_poly.type
_entity_poly.pdbx_seq_one_letter_code
_entity_poly.pdbx_strand_id
1 'polypeptide(L)' 'MSADPWSRPTLDELRKILESIGKSNDGTHQRAAERLDLSVPAEIQTDRGNTVSAMTREISRFGIGLMHKGFLQSGEV' A
#
# COMPACT_ATOMS: atom_id res chain seq x y z
N MET A 1 30.33 13.90 3.36
CA MET A 1 29.25 14.10 2.38
C MET A 1 29.93 14.52 1.10
N SER A 2 29.99 13.65 0.09
CA SER A 2 30.48 14.05 -1.23
C SER A 2 29.54 15.15 -1.76
N ALA A 3 30.12 16.21 -2.31
CA ALA A 3 29.39 17.42 -2.75
C ALA A 3 28.59 17.23 -4.05
N ASP A 4 28.52 16.01 -4.59
CA ASP A 4 27.84 15.68 -5.83
C ASP A 4 26.71 14.66 -5.59
N PRO A 5 25.43 15.06 -5.78
CA PRO A 5 24.26 14.21 -5.57
C PRO A 5 24.15 13.03 -6.56
N TRP A 6 24.94 13.03 -7.64
CA TRP A 6 24.98 11.94 -8.62
C TRP A 6 26.20 11.02 -8.48
N SER A 7 27.06 11.30 -7.49
CA SER A 7 28.22 10.47 -7.20
C SER A 7 27.82 9.11 -6.65
N ARG A 8 28.65 8.10 -6.91
CA ARG A 8 28.40 6.74 -6.42
C ARG A 8 28.50 6.75 -4.88
N PRO A 9 27.48 6.25 -4.16
CA PRO A 9 27.50 6.24 -2.72
C PRO A 9 28.63 5.35 -2.19
N THR A 10 29.24 5.80 -1.11
CA THR A 10 30.24 5.04 -0.36
C THR A 10 29.59 3.87 0.39
N LEU A 11 30.40 2.88 0.78
CA LEU A 11 29.92 1.74 1.58
C LEU A 11 29.24 2.17 2.89
N ASP A 12 29.75 3.21 3.54
CA ASP A 12 29.17 3.76 4.77
C ASP A 12 27.80 4.42 4.52
N GLU A 13 27.63 5.12 3.40
CA GLU A 13 26.35 5.70 3.00
C GLU A 13 25.33 4.62 2.68
N LEU A 14 25.74 3.57 1.94
CA LEU A 14 24.89 2.40 1.68
C LEU A 14 24.45 1.71 2.97
N ARG A 15 25.36 1.56 3.95
CA ARG A 15 25.04 0.98 5.26
C ARG A 15 24.06 1.85 6.04
N LYS A 16 24.24 3.16 6.06
CA LYS A 16 23.31 4.10 6.72
C LYS A 16 21.92 4.09 6.07
N ILE A 17 21.85 4.01 4.74
CA ILE A 17 20.58 3.90 4.01
C ILE A 17 19.90 2.58 4.36
N LEU A 18 20.63 1.45 4.32
CA LEU A 18 20.10 0.15 4.70
C LEU A 18 19.55 0.15 6.13
N GLU A 19 20.27 0.77 7.07
CA GLU A 19 19.83 0.94 8.46
C GLU A 19 18.62 1.88 8.60
N SER A 20 18.41 2.81 7.67
CA SER A 20 17.23 3.71 7.69
C SER A 20 15.96 3.07 7.14
N ILE A 21 16.07 2.13 6.20
CA ILE A 21 14.92 1.49 5.54
C ILE A 21 14.11 0.62 6.53
N GLY A 22 14.77 0.07 7.55
CA GLY A 22 14.14 -0.73 8.61
C GLY A 22 13.76 0.03 9.88
N LYS A 23 14.11 1.33 9.98
CA LYS A 23 13.83 2.18 11.16
C LYS A 23 12.56 3.02 10.99
N SER A 24 11.67 2.65 10.08
CA SER A 24 10.29 3.14 10.04
C SER A 24 9.47 2.56 11.21
N ASN A 25 9.95 2.76 12.44
CA ASN A 25 9.19 2.51 13.68
C ASN A 25 8.41 3.76 14.13
N ASP A 26 8.52 4.90 13.43
CA ASP A 26 7.81 6.14 13.76
C ASP A 26 6.70 6.51 12.77
N GLY A 27 6.31 5.57 11.92
CA GLY A 27 5.02 5.65 11.23
C GLY A 27 3.98 5.01 12.12
N THR A 28 3.43 5.72 13.11
CA THR A 28 2.24 5.29 13.85
C THR A 28 1.30 4.67 12.83
N HIS A 29 1.10 3.34 12.85
CA HIS A 29 0.16 2.69 11.97
C HIS A 29 -1.22 3.17 12.41
N GLN A 30 -1.67 4.33 11.90
CA GLN A 30 -2.92 5.03 12.26
C GLN A 30 -4.16 4.26 11.79
N ARG A 31 -4.08 2.94 11.72
CA ARG A 31 -5.20 2.08 11.38
C ARG A 31 -5.88 1.68 12.69
N ALA A 32 -7.15 2.03 12.81
CA ALA A 32 -7.96 1.72 13.99
C ALA A 32 -8.22 0.21 14.19
N ALA A 33 -7.85 -0.64 13.22
CA ALA A 33 -8.02 -2.08 13.28
C ALA A 33 -6.91 -2.83 12.53
N GLU A 34 -6.60 -4.02 13.02
CA GLU A 34 -5.72 -5.00 12.38
C GLU A 34 -6.29 -5.47 11.03
N ARG A 35 -5.40 -5.86 10.11
CA ARG A 35 -5.72 -6.33 8.77
C ARG A 35 -5.11 -7.71 8.53
N LEU A 36 -5.91 -8.57 7.91
CA LEU A 36 -5.47 -9.85 7.41
C LEU A 36 -5.21 -9.72 5.90
N ASP A 37 -4.05 -10.15 5.44
CA ASP A 37 -3.77 -10.27 4.02
C ASP A 37 -4.59 -11.40 3.42
N LEU A 38 -5.25 -11.11 2.30
CA LEU A 38 -6.17 -12.03 1.64
C LEU A 38 -5.99 -11.91 0.13
N SER A 39 -5.92 -13.04 -0.56
CA SER A 39 -5.69 -13.10 -2.02
C SER A 39 -6.75 -13.97 -2.70
N VAL A 40 -8.02 -13.71 -2.39
CA VAL A 40 -9.16 -14.42 -3.00
C VAL A 40 -9.86 -13.57 -4.05
N PRO A 41 -10.48 -14.18 -5.07
CA PRO A 41 -11.32 -13.49 -6.04
C PRO A 41 -12.46 -12.71 -5.38
N ALA A 42 -12.77 -11.54 -5.91
CA ALA A 42 -13.87 -10.69 -5.47
C ALA A 42 -14.54 -10.01 -6.67
N GLU A 43 -15.71 -9.42 -6.42
CA GLU A 43 -16.46 -8.67 -7.43
C GLU A 43 -16.94 -7.34 -6.83
N ILE A 44 -16.86 -6.28 -7.62
CA ILE A 44 -17.38 -4.96 -7.28
C ILE A 44 -18.63 -4.72 -8.12
N GLN A 45 -19.77 -4.52 -7.46
CA GLN A 45 -20.98 -4.08 -8.12
C GLN A 45 -21.07 -2.56 -8.04
N THR A 46 -21.12 -1.90 -9.20
CA THR A 46 -21.29 -0.44 -9.30
C THR A 46 -22.75 -0.05 -9.22
N ASP A 47 -23.05 1.20 -8.86
CA ASP A 47 -24.42 1.74 -8.82
C ASP A 47 -25.13 1.67 -10.19
N ARG A 48 -24.37 1.65 -11.28
CA ARG A 48 -24.89 1.47 -12.65
C ARG A 48 -25.23 0.01 -12.98
N GLY A 49 -25.01 -0.92 -12.04
CA GLY A 49 -25.28 -2.35 -12.19
C GLY A 49 -24.17 -3.16 -12.86
N ASN A 50 -23.04 -2.55 -13.22
CA ASN A 50 -21.91 -3.30 -13.79
C ASN A 50 -21.17 -4.06 -12.69
N THR A 51 -20.75 -5.28 -13.00
CA THR A 51 -19.86 -6.10 -12.16
C THR A 51 -18.43 -6.01 -12.67
N VAL A 52 -17.51 -5.65 -11.80
CA VAL A 52 -16.07 -5.58 -12.09
C VAL A 52 -15.34 -6.64 -11.27
N SER A 53 -14.65 -7.56 -11.96
CA SER A 53 -13.80 -8.55 -11.29
C SER A 53 -12.63 -7.86 -10.57
N ALA A 54 -12.36 -8.30 -9.35
CA ALA A 54 -11.30 -7.80 -8.49
C ALA A 54 -10.62 -8.94 -7.74
N MET A 55 -9.50 -8.64 -7.09
CA MET A 55 -8.85 -9.50 -6.11
C MET A 55 -8.82 -8.78 -4.78
N THR A 56 -9.12 -9.49 -3.70
CA THR A 56 -8.84 -8.99 -2.36
C THR A 56 -7.34 -8.83 -2.17
N ARG A 57 -6.95 -7.85 -1.35
CA ARG A 57 -5.56 -7.65 -0.90
C ARG A 57 -5.46 -7.75 0.62
N GLU A 58 -6.36 -7.07 1.31
CA GLU A 58 -6.42 -7.03 2.76
C GLU A 58 -7.86 -6.85 3.24
N ILE A 59 -8.19 -7.37 4.42
CA ILE A 59 -9.50 -7.18 5.06
C ILE A 59 -9.31 -6.81 6.53
N SER A 60 -10.15 -5.88 7.02
CA SER A 60 -10.23 -5.50 8.44
C SER A 60 -11.68 -5.49 8.90
N ARG A 61 -11.88 -5.26 10.20
CA ARG A 61 -13.21 -5.01 10.78
C ARG A 61 -13.97 -3.85 10.12
N PHE A 62 -13.28 -2.85 9.57
CA PHE A 62 -13.90 -1.61 9.09
C PHE A 62 -13.86 -1.45 7.56
N GLY A 63 -13.36 -2.45 6.83
CA GLY A 63 -13.31 -2.35 5.38
C GLY A 63 -12.37 -3.35 4.74
N ILE A 64 -12.32 -3.27 3.42
CA ILE A 64 -11.62 -4.19 2.54
C ILE A 64 -10.77 -3.42 1.53
N GLY A 65 -9.56 -3.90 1.27
CA GLY A 65 -8.70 -3.45 0.19
C GLY A 65 -8.85 -4.36 -1.02
N LEU A 66 -9.16 -3.79 -2.17
CA LEU A 66 -9.35 -4.50 -3.43
C LEU A 66 -8.36 -4.01 -4.49
N MET A 67 -7.92 -4.93 -5.34
CA MET A 67 -7.20 -4.64 -6.56
C MET A 67 -8.10 -4.97 -7.75
N HIS A 68 -8.45 -3.97 -8.55
CA HIS A 68 -9.29 -4.13 -9.74
C HIS A 68 -8.62 -3.49 -10.95
N LYS A 69 -9.12 -3.85 -12.15
CA LYS A 69 -8.73 -3.20 -13.41
C LYS A 69 -9.77 -2.15 -13.80
N GLY A 70 -9.35 -1.18 -14.59
CA GLY A 70 -10.23 -0.10 -15.06
C GLY A 70 -10.44 1.00 -14.03
N PHE A 71 -11.24 1.99 -14.41
CA PHE A 71 -11.52 3.16 -13.59
C PHE A 71 -12.81 2.95 -12.79
N LEU A 72 -12.75 3.20 -11.48
CA LEU A 72 -13.90 3.27 -10.58
C LEU A 72 -13.89 4.63 -9.89
N GLN A 73 -15.07 5.20 -9.71
CA GLN A 73 -15.26 6.41 -8.94
C GLN A 73 -15.89 6.03 -7.60
N SER A 74 -15.30 6.50 -6.51
CA SER A 74 -15.87 6.34 -5.18
C SER A 74 -17.17 7.12 -5.06
N GLY A 75 -18.17 6.53 -4.40
CA GLY A 75 -19.39 7.22 -4.00
C GLY A 75 -19.17 8.17 -2.82
N GLU A 76 -20.23 8.81 -2.36
CA GLU A 76 -20.23 9.58 -1.11
C GLU A 76 -19.98 8.66 0.10
N VAL A 77 -19.28 9.18 1.11
CA VAL A 77 -18.87 8.46 2.34
C VAL A 77 -19.55 9.08 3.54
#